data_AF-A0A7C9FQL2-F1
#
_entry.id   AF-A0A7C9FQL2-F1
#
_cell.length_a   1.000
_cell.length_b   1.000
_cell.length_c   1.000
_cell.angle_alpha   90.00
_cell.angle_beta   90.00
_cell.angle_gamma   90.00
#
_symmetry.space_group_name_H-M   'P 1'
#
loop_
_entity.id
_entity.type
_entity.pdbx_description
1 polymer ?
#
loop_
_entity_poly.entity_id
_entity_poly.type
_entity_poly.pdbx_seq_one_letter_code
_entity_poly.pdbx_strand_id
1 'polypeptide(L)'
;MGYLAGNANTTGNTNTFIGYHAGLSNTTGNSNIVLGYQAGLSSTTGSNNVFLGVHAGYFVTTGGNNLFLGRQAGRYIADGTTVLSNPANSLFLGYNTKALADGQTNQIVIGHDATGLGNNTTVLGNSSTTFTRLFGNVGIGTSTNAGYGLDVNGTGRFTGLTTFQAGTEHTTAGAGIILKTPDGTKRYKITIDNSGNLITTLQ
;
A
#
# COMPACT_ATOMS: atom_id res chain seq x y z
N MET A 1 -3.23 16.67 -28.38
CA MET A 1 -4.37 15.75 -28.57
C MET A 1 -3.88 14.46 -29.23
N GLY A 2 -4.34 13.28 -28.79
CA GLY A 2 -3.70 11.98 -29.10
C GLY A 2 -4.34 11.19 -30.25
N TYR A 3 -3.50 10.53 -31.06
CA TYR A 3 -3.96 9.63 -32.14
C TYR A 3 -4.57 8.34 -31.56
N LEU A 4 -5.77 8.01 -32.03
CA LEU A 4 -6.61 6.88 -31.58
C LEU A 4 -6.91 6.84 -30.07
N ALA A 5 -6.87 7.99 -29.41
CA ALA A 5 -7.27 8.11 -28.01
C ALA A 5 -8.78 7.83 -27.85
N GLY A 6 -9.14 6.86 -27.00
CA GLY A 6 -10.54 6.47 -26.75
C GLY A 6 -11.32 5.91 -27.95
N ASN A 7 -10.64 5.43 -28.99
CA ASN A 7 -11.28 5.11 -30.28
C ASN A 7 -12.34 4.01 -30.21
N ALA A 8 -12.18 3.02 -29.32
CA ALA A 8 -13.16 1.94 -29.18
C ALA A 8 -14.37 2.30 -28.29
N ASN A 9 -14.46 3.52 -27.77
CA ASN A 9 -15.50 3.89 -26.80
C ASN A 9 -16.88 3.94 -27.49
N THR A 10 -17.77 3.05 -27.09
CA THR A 10 -19.11 2.91 -27.68
C THR A 10 -20.18 3.56 -26.82
N THR A 11 -20.19 3.31 -25.51
CA THR A 11 -21.23 3.82 -24.59
C THR A 11 -20.70 4.49 -23.33
N GLY A 12 -19.38 4.47 -23.11
CA GLY A 12 -18.73 5.08 -21.96
C GLY A 12 -18.79 6.62 -22.02
N ASN A 13 -19.28 7.26 -20.97
CA ASN A 13 -19.45 8.71 -20.88
C ASN A 13 -18.42 9.33 -19.93
N THR A 14 -18.20 10.65 -20.06
CA THR A 14 -17.37 11.46 -19.14
C THR A 14 -15.91 11.01 -19.06
N ASN A 15 -15.36 10.50 -20.16
CA ASN A 15 -13.95 10.10 -20.23
C ASN A 15 -13.08 11.22 -20.84
N THR A 16 -11.84 11.35 -20.37
CA THR A 16 -10.82 12.21 -20.98
C THR A 16 -9.63 11.36 -21.42
N PHE A 17 -9.33 11.32 -22.72
CA PHE A 17 -8.20 10.56 -23.27
C PHE A 17 -7.22 11.48 -23.99
N ILE A 18 -5.96 11.50 -23.57
CA ILE A 18 -4.90 12.31 -24.17
C ILE A 18 -3.62 11.49 -24.27
N GLY A 19 -3.14 11.28 -25.49
CA GLY A 19 -1.92 10.52 -25.77
C GLY A 19 -2.14 9.47 -26.85
N TYR A 20 -1.05 9.00 -27.46
CA TYR A 20 -1.12 7.95 -28.47
C TYR A 20 -1.66 6.66 -27.86
N HIS A 21 -2.77 6.14 -28.39
CA HIS A 21 -3.47 4.94 -27.91
C HIS A 21 -3.88 5.00 -26.42
N ALA A 22 -4.07 6.20 -25.87
CA ALA A 22 -4.61 6.36 -24.52
C ALA A 22 -6.04 5.81 -24.48
N GLY A 23 -6.29 4.80 -23.63
CA GLY A 23 -7.61 4.19 -23.46
C GLY A 23 -8.18 3.56 -24.74
N LEU A 24 -7.31 3.09 -25.65
CA LEU A 24 -7.68 2.63 -26.99
C LEU A 24 -8.82 1.61 -26.98
N SER A 25 -8.80 0.64 -26.06
CA SER A 25 -9.77 -0.47 -25.99
C SER A 25 -10.98 -0.21 -25.09
N ASN A 26 -11.18 1.00 -24.56
CA ASN A 26 -12.33 1.28 -23.70
C ASN A 26 -13.60 1.21 -24.53
N THR A 27 -14.55 0.35 -24.15
CA THR A 27 -15.83 0.18 -24.84
C THR A 27 -16.98 0.79 -24.04
N THR A 28 -17.13 0.42 -22.76
CA THR A 28 -18.29 0.83 -21.93
C THR A 28 -17.90 1.50 -20.60
N GLY A 29 -16.60 1.62 -20.31
CA GLY A 29 -16.09 2.23 -19.08
C GLY A 29 -16.35 3.73 -19.01
N ASN A 30 -16.82 4.23 -17.87
CA ASN A 30 -17.22 5.62 -17.67
C ASN A 30 -16.27 6.36 -16.72
N SER A 31 -16.26 7.69 -16.81
CA SER A 31 -15.59 8.58 -15.84
C SER A 31 -14.09 8.31 -15.65
N ASN A 32 -13.38 7.93 -16.71
CA ASN A 32 -11.94 7.68 -16.68
C ASN A 32 -11.14 8.91 -17.15
N ILE A 33 -10.00 9.16 -16.51
CA ILE A 33 -8.99 10.12 -16.99
C ILE A 33 -7.77 9.32 -17.43
N VAL A 34 -7.40 9.43 -18.70
CA VAL A 34 -6.29 8.67 -19.29
C VAL A 34 -5.35 9.62 -20.03
N LEU A 35 -4.15 9.81 -19.50
CA LEU A 35 -3.15 10.71 -20.04
C LEU A 35 -1.79 10.03 -20.12
N GLY A 36 -1.30 9.78 -21.33
CA GLY A 36 0.01 9.18 -21.58
C GLY A 36 0.06 8.27 -22.80
N TYR A 37 1.27 7.94 -23.25
CA TYR A 37 1.49 6.94 -24.31
C TYR A 37 1.03 5.57 -23.83
N GLN A 38 0.01 5.02 -24.50
CA GLN A 38 -0.59 3.72 -24.21
C GLN A 38 -0.99 3.54 -22.73
N ALA A 39 -1.38 4.62 -22.05
CA ALA A 39 -1.97 4.55 -20.72
C ALA A 39 -3.36 3.90 -20.80
N GLY A 40 -3.69 3.00 -19.88
CA GLY A 40 -4.97 2.29 -19.84
C GLY A 40 -5.36 1.60 -21.15
N LEU A 41 -4.39 1.19 -21.98
CA LEU A 41 -4.61 0.75 -23.37
C LEU A 41 -5.65 -0.36 -23.47
N SER A 42 -5.56 -1.37 -22.60
CA SER A 42 -6.43 -2.56 -22.59
C SER A 42 -7.71 -2.40 -21.76
N SER A 43 -7.97 -1.24 -21.17
CA SER A 43 -9.16 -1.04 -20.31
C SER A 43 -10.41 -1.12 -21.17
N THR A 44 -11.29 -2.09 -20.94
CA THR A 44 -12.51 -2.32 -21.73
C THR A 44 -13.77 -1.80 -21.02
N THR A 45 -14.01 -2.22 -19.78
CA THR A 45 -15.22 -1.89 -19.01
C THR A 45 -14.92 -1.21 -17.67
N GLY A 46 -13.63 -1.09 -17.30
CA GLY A 46 -13.19 -0.40 -16.08
C GLY A 46 -13.68 1.05 -16.03
N SER A 47 -14.29 1.43 -14.91
CA SER A 47 -14.83 2.78 -14.69
C SER A 47 -14.18 3.48 -13.49
N ASN A 48 -14.24 4.81 -13.48
CA ASN A 48 -13.72 5.67 -12.41
C ASN A 48 -12.21 5.51 -12.16
N ASN A 49 -11.42 5.26 -13.21
CA ASN A 49 -9.97 5.14 -13.08
C ASN A 49 -9.25 6.42 -13.54
N VAL A 50 -8.09 6.68 -12.94
CA VAL A 50 -7.15 7.69 -13.41
C VAL A 50 -5.85 7.00 -13.80
N PHE A 51 -5.49 7.07 -15.07
CA PHE A 51 -4.23 6.55 -15.62
C PHE A 51 -3.40 7.73 -16.12
N LEU A 52 -2.30 8.03 -15.45
CA LEU A 52 -1.43 9.15 -15.78
C LEU A 52 0.03 8.68 -15.87
N GLY A 53 0.56 8.60 -17.09
CA GLY A 53 1.94 8.21 -17.37
C GLY A 53 2.07 7.20 -18.51
N VAL A 54 3.29 7.04 -19.03
CA VAL A 54 3.59 6.06 -20.09
C VAL A 54 3.34 4.65 -19.56
N HIS A 55 2.46 3.89 -20.23
CA HIS A 55 2.08 2.52 -19.81
C HIS A 55 1.46 2.42 -18.40
N ALA A 56 0.93 3.51 -17.83
CA ALA A 56 0.20 3.44 -16.56
C ALA A 56 -1.06 2.58 -16.73
N GLY A 57 -1.21 1.55 -15.88
CA GLY A 57 -2.30 0.57 -15.93
C GLY A 57 -2.52 -0.07 -17.31
N TYR A 58 -1.45 -0.26 -18.09
CA TYR A 58 -1.51 -0.67 -19.51
C TYR A 58 -2.46 -1.86 -19.77
N PHE A 59 -2.40 -2.89 -18.91
CA PHE A 59 -3.11 -4.16 -19.07
C PHE A 59 -4.39 -4.27 -18.24
N VAL A 60 -4.79 -3.22 -17.51
CA VAL A 60 -6.04 -3.24 -16.73
C VAL A 60 -7.21 -3.32 -17.70
N THR A 61 -8.10 -4.30 -17.53
CA THR A 61 -9.25 -4.56 -18.42
C THR A 61 -10.58 -4.15 -17.78
N THR A 62 -10.89 -4.70 -16.60
CA THR A 62 -12.20 -4.53 -15.92
C THR A 62 -12.10 -3.84 -14.57
N GLY A 63 -10.88 -3.64 -14.06
CA GLY A 63 -10.63 -3.01 -12.77
C GLY A 63 -11.17 -1.58 -12.67
N GLY A 64 -11.80 -1.23 -11.55
CA GLY A 64 -12.46 0.07 -11.35
C GLY A 64 -12.02 0.80 -10.08
N ASN A 65 -12.26 2.10 -10.05
CA ASN A 65 -11.94 3.00 -8.93
C ASN A 65 -10.44 3.02 -8.54
N ASN A 66 -9.54 3.00 -9.52
CA ASN A 66 -8.10 3.00 -9.27
C ASN A 66 -7.43 4.32 -9.70
N LEU A 67 -6.30 4.66 -9.07
CA LEU A 67 -5.39 5.71 -9.52
C LEU A 67 -4.01 5.10 -9.83
N PHE A 68 -3.59 5.18 -11.08
CA PHE A 68 -2.25 4.82 -11.56
C PHE A 68 -1.53 6.08 -12.01
N LEU A 69 -0.50 6.50 -11.27
CA LEU A 69 0.25 7.72 -11.55
C LEU A 69 1.75 7.41 -11.60
N GLY A 70 2.32 7.47 -12.81
CA GLY A 70 3.73 7.24 -13.09
C GLY A 70 3.95 6.32 -14.28
N ARG A 71 5.17 6.33 -14.83
CA ARG A 71 5.54 5.40 -15.91
C ARG A 71 5.47 3.96 -15.40
N GLN A 72 4.73 3.11 -16.11
CA GLN A 72 4.51 1.69 -15.81
C GLN A 72 3.85 1.42 -14.44
N ALA A 73 3.21 2.42 -13.82
CA ALA A 73 2.48 2.23 -12.57
C ALA A 73 1.36 1.19 -12.75
N GLY A 74 1.38 0.12 -11.95
CA GLY A 74 0.39 -0.96 -12.00
C GLY A 74 0.37 -1.72 -13.33
N ARG A 75 1.51 -1.85 -14.02
CA ARG A 75 1.60 -2.62 -15.28
C ARG A 75 1.68 -4.13 -15.03
N TYR A 76 2.43 -4.54 -14.02
CA TYR A 76 2.70 -5.92 -13.65
C TYR A 76 2.46 -6.14 -12.15
N ILE A 77 2.31 -7.39 -11.74
CA ILE A 77 2.27 -7.81 -10.33
C ILE A 77 3.70 -8.05 -9.80
N ALA A 78 3.82 -8.55 -8.57
CA ALA A 78 5.09 -8.63 -7.84
C ALA A 78 6.22 -9.39 -8.56
N ASP A 79 5.89 -10.36 -9.42
CA ASP A 79 6.86 -11.12 -10.20
C ASP A 79 7.53 -10.28 -11.33
N GLY A 80 6.99 -9.11 -11.65
CA GLY A 80 7.49 -8.22 -12.69
C GLY A 80 7.18 -8.67 -14.12
N THR A 81 6.45 -9.77 -14.31
CA THR A 81 6.16 -10.37 -15.62
C THR A 81 4.69 -10.64 -15.87
N THR A 82 3.94 -11.04 -14.84
CA THR A 82 2.51 -11.27 -14.93
C THR A 82 1.76 -9.94 -14.89
N VAL A 83 0.81 -9.78 -15.81
CA VAL A 83 0.06 -8.53 -15.97
C VAL A 83 -0.90 -8.29 -14.81
N LEU A 84 -1.12 -7.02 -14.48
CA LEU A 84 -2.20 -6.61 -13.58
C LEU A 84 -3.44 -6.26 -14.42
N SER A 85 -4.50 -7.07 -14.31
CA SER A 85 -5.66 -7.00 -15.20
C SER A 85 -6.93 -6.49 -14.53
N ASN A 86 -7.16 -6.84 -13.26
CA ASN A 86 -8.41 -6.50 -12.57
C ASN A 86 -8.24 -5.95 -11.13
N PRO A 87 -7.34 -4.98 -10.87
CA PRO A 87 -7.28 -4.33 -9.57
C PRO A 87 -8.53 -3.50 -9.31
N ALA A 88 -8.94 -3.34 -8.05
CA ALA A 88 -10.04 -2.45 -7.70
C ALA A 88 -9.74 -1.58 -6.48
N ASN A 89 -10.29 -0.37 -6.46
CA ASN A 89 -10.21 0.54 -5.31
C ASN A 89 -8.76 0.82 -4.85
N SER A 90 -7.79 0.85 -5.76
CA SER A 90 -6.36 0.88 -5.41
C SER A 90 -5.62 2.12 -5.93
N LEU A 91 -4.59 2.55 -5.20
CA LEU A 91 -3.68 3.63 -5.54
C LEU A 91 -2.29 3.08 -5.85
N PHE A 92 -1.76 3.39 -7.03
CA PHE A 92 -0.42 3.07 -7.49
C PHE A 92 0.28 4.36 -7.94
N LEU A 93 1.21 4.86 -7.12
CA LEU A 93 1.88 6.14 -7.32
C LEU A 93 3.40 5.97 -7.37
N GLY A 94 4.01 6.19 -8.53
CA GLY A 94 5.45 6.12 -8.73
C GLY A 94 5.84 5.40 -10.02
N TYR A 95 7.14 5.35 -10.28
CA TYR A 95 7.68 4.56 -11.38
C TYR A 95 7.59 3.06 -11.05
N ASN A 96 7.03 2.27 -11.96
CA ASN A 96 7.02 0.81 -11.90
C ASN A 96 6.50 0.22 -10.57
N THR A 97 5.47 0.85 -9.99
CA THR A 97 4.72 0.30 -8.86
C THR A 97 3.97 -0.96 -9.26
N LYS A 98 3.89 -1.95 -8.37
CA LYS A 98 3.30 -3.28 -8.65
C LYS A 98 2.28 -3.65 -7.58
N ALA A 99 1.23 -4.38 -7.98
CA ALA A 99 0.37 -5.09 -7.03
C ALA A 99 1.08 -6.35 -6.52
N LEU A 100 0.59 -6.95 -5.42
CA LEU A 100 1.13 -8.23 -4.97
C LEU A 100 0.79 -9.35 -5.98
N ALA A 101 -0.48 -9.40 -6.37
CA ALA A 101 -1.05 -10.38 -7.30
C ALA A 101 -2.13 -9.69 -8.15
N ASP A 102 -2.67 -10.39 -9.15
CA ASP A 102 -3.80 -9.88 -9.91
C ASP A 102 -5.08 -9.92 -9.08
N GLY A 103 -6.05 -9.06 -9.40
CA GLY A 103 -7.34 -9.02 -8.69
C GLY A 103 -7.29 -8.47 -7.26
N GLN A 104 -6.14 -7.93 -6.81
CA GLN A 104 -6.05 -7.34 -5.48
C GLN A 104 -6.87 -6.05 -5.38
N THR A 105 -7.41 -5.79 -4.20
CA THR A 105 -8.30 -4.67 -3.94
C THR A 105 -7.86 -3.86 -2.73
N ASN A 106 -8.17 -2.56 -2.75
CA ASN A 106 -7.87 -1.65 -1.65
C ASN A 106 -6.37 -1.62 -1.26
N GLN A 107 -5.49 -1.55 -2.26
CA GLN A 107 -4.05 -1.37 -2.04
C GLN A 107 -3.68 0.10 -2.18
N ILE A 108 -2.78 0.59 -1.34
CA ILE A 108 -2.09 1.87 -1.54
C ILE A 108 -0.60 1.56 -1.70
N VAL A 109 -0.03 1.83 -2.87
CA VAL A 109 1.36 1.52 -3.21
C VAL A 109 2.02 2.78 -3.74
N ILE A 110 2.94 3.34 -2.96
CA ILE A 110 3.59 4.62 -3.26
C ILE A 110 5.11 4.43 -3.24
N GLY A 111 5.78 4.78 -4.34
CA GLY A 111 7.24 4.78 -4.44
C GLY A 111 7.77 4.22 -5.76
N HIS A 112 9.02 4.55 -6.09
CA HIS A 112 9.75 3.93 -7.19
C HIS A 112 9.94 2.44 -6.92
N ASP A 113 9.55 1.56 -7.85
CA ASP A 113 9.63 0.09 -7.72
C ASP A 113 8.95 -0.49 -6.47
N ALA A 114 7.98 0.23 -5.88
CA ALA A 114 7.23 -0.28 -4.75
C ALA A 114 6.29 -1.43 -5.16
N THR A 115 6.22 -2.47 -4.33
CA THR A 115 5.34 -3.63 -4.54
C THR A 115 4.34 -3.71 -3.38
N GLY A 116 3.05 -3.78 -3.69
CA GLY A 116 1.99 -3.93 -2.70
C GLY A 116 2.07 -5.25 -1.92
N LEU A 117 1.39 -5.32 -0.78
CA LEU A 117 1.39 -6.49 0.13
C LEU A 117 0.06 -7.27 0.15
N GLY A 118 -0.77 -7.08 -0.86
CA GLY A 118 -2.09 -7.70 -1.01
C GLY A 118 -3.24 -6.81 -0.54
N ASN A 119 -4.43 -7.38 -0.43
CA ASN A 119 -5.66 -6.66 -0.10
C ASN A 119 -5.55 -5.83 1.19
N ASN A 120 -6.10 -4.61 1.18
CA ASN A 120 -6.17 -3.73 2.37
C ASN A 120 -4.81 -3.34 2.97
N THR A 121 -3.78 -3.21 2.13
CA THR A 121 -2.43 -2.86 2.58
C THR A 121 -2.01 -1.49 2.06
N THR A 122 -1.16 -0.81 2.84
CA THR A 122 -0.46 0.41 2.42
C THR A 122 1.04 0.15 2.41
N VAL A 123 1.70 0.46 1.30
CA VAL A 123 3.14 0.39 1.09
C VAL A 123 3.66 1.78 0.73
N LEU A 124 4.61 2.28 1.51
CA LEU A 124 5.29 3.56 1.30
C LEU A 124 6.80 3.28 1.14
N GLY A 125 7.25 3.20 -0.11
CA GLY A 125 8.63 2.90 -0.49
C GLY A 125 8.83 1.47 -0.98
N ASN A 126 10.10 1.08 -1.08
CA ASN A 126 10.58 -0.22 -1.54
C ASN A 126 11.63 -0.78 -0.56
N SER A 127 12.24 -1.93 -0.87
CA SER A 127 13.26 -2.57 -0.01
C SER A 127 14.53 -1.74 0.21
N SER A 128 14.80 -0.75 -0.64
CA SER A 128 15.93 0.18 -0.51
C SER A 128 15.59 1.45 0.28
N THR A 129 14.34 1.60 0.74
CA THR A 129 13.92 2.77 1.53
C THR A 129 14.50 2.68 2.94
N THR A 130 15.33 3.66 3.33
CA THR A 130 16.02 3.65 4.63
C THR A 130 15.24 4.35 5.75
N PHE A 131 14.41 5.33 5.41
CA PHE A 131 13.57 6.06 6.37
C PHE A 131 12.27 6.52 5.71
N THR A 132 11.15 6.31 6.41
CA THR A 132 9.86 6.96 6.13
C THR A 132 9.60 7.97 7.24
N ARG A 133 9.68 9.27 6.93
CA ARG A 133 9.58 10.35 7.93
C ARG A 133 8.20 11.00 7.93
N LEU A 134 7.60 11.11 9.12
CA LEU A 134 6.35 11.84 9.38
C LEU A 134 6.62 12.88 10.48
N PHE A 135 6.34 14.15 10.23
CA PHE A 135 6.71 15.25 11.14
C PHE A 135 5.67 15.56 12.22
N GLY A 136 4.48 14.96 12.16
CA GLY A 136 3.38 15.18 13.11
C GLY A 136 3.01 13.91 13.88
N ASN A 137 1.97 14.02 14.71
CA ASN A 137 1.43 12.87 15.44
C ASN A 137 0.90 11.82 14.48
N VAL A 138 1.32 10.56 14.66
CA VAL A 138 0.84 9.42 13.88
C VAL A 138 -0.01 8.54 14.79
N GLY A 139 -1.32 8.50 14.53
CA GLY A 139 -2.23 7.56 15.19
C GLY A 139 -2.09 6.17 14.58
N ILE A 140 -2.03 5.14 15.44
CA ILE A 140 -1.91 3.72 15.07
C ILE A 140 -2.96 2.93 15.85
N GLY A 141 -4.00 2.45 15.15
CA GLY A 141 -5.14 1.76 15.77
C GLY A 141 -6.08 2.69 16.53
N THR A 142 -7.39 2.53 16.33
CA THR A 142 -8.41 3.15 17.21
C THR A 142 -9.02 2.06 18.09
N SER A 143 -9.64 2.46 19.20
CA SER A 143 -10.06 1.61 20.33
C SER A 143 -11.07 0.49 20.01
N THR A 144 -11.51 0.34 18.77
CA THR A 144 -12.56 -0.63 18.38
C THR A 144 -12.03 -1.93 17.79
N ASN A 145 -10.71 -2.08 17.57
CA ASN A 145 -10.18 -3.31 16.97
C ASN A 145 -8.82 -3.70 17.58
N ALA A 146 -8.85 -4.64 18.52
CA ALA A 146 -7.75 -5.01 19.43
C ALA A 146 -6.51 -5.68 18.77
N GLY A 147 -6.41 -5.69 17.43
CA GLY A 147 -5.33 -6.33 16.67
C GLY A 147 -4.42 -5.40 15.87
N TYR A 148 -4.64 -4.08 15.88
CA TYR A 148 -3.95 -3.14 14.98
C TYR A 148 -3.05 -2.15 15.73
N GLY A 149 -2.30 -2.66 16.71
CA GLY A 149 -1.19 -1.92 17.31
C GLY A 149 0.00 -1.81 16.34
N LEU A 150 1.00 -1.03 16.71
CA LEU A 150 2.27 -1.02 15.99
C LEU A 150 2.98 -2.37 16.17
N ASP A 151 2.95 -3.21 15.14
CA ASP A 151 3.80 -4.39 15.02
C ASP A 151 5.15 -3.99 14.41
N VAL A 152 6.23 -4.24 15.13
CA VAL A 152 7.60 -3.97 14.66
C VAL A 152 8.34 -5.29 14.54
N ASN A 153 8.42 -5.82 13.32
CA ASN A 153 9.31 -6.92 13.00
C ASN A 153 10.77 -6.40 12.89
N GLY A 154 11.40 -6.19 14.04
CA GLY A 154 12.75 -5.61 14.14
C GLY A 154 12.99 -4.84 15.44
N THR A 155 13.86 -3.84 15.39
CA THR A 155 14.14 -2.97 16.55
C THR A 155 13.35 -1.66 16.43
N GLY A 156 12.45 -1.39 17.37
CA GLY A 156 11.82 -0.08 17.51
C GLY A 156 12.69 0.87 18.35
N ARG A 157 13.03 2.05 17.81
CA ARG A 157 13.67 3.14 18.58
C ARG A 157 12.63 4.24 18.81
N PHE A 158 12.19 4.39 20.06
CA PHE A 158 11.25 5.45 20.46
C PHE A 158 12.00 6.53 21.26
N THR A 159 12.23 7.69 20.65
CA THR A 159 12.86 8.83 21.32
C THR A 159 11.78 9.79 21.82
N GLY A 160 11.75 10.06 23.13
CA GLY A 160 10.79 10.99 23.71
C GLY A 160 9.41 10.39 24.03
N LEU A 161 9.30 9.07 24.14
CA LEU A 161 8.10 8.42 24.67
C LEU A 161 8.01 8.68 26.18
N THR A 162 7.10 9.57 26.58
CA THR A 162 6.93 9.96 27.99
C THR A 162 5.74 9.29 28.68
N THR A 163 4.79 8.72 27.92
CA THR A 163 3.56 8.11 28.44
C THR A 163 3.14 6.90 27.60
N PHE A 164 2.66 5.85 28.26
CA PHE A 164 1.79 4.84 27.66
C PHE A 164 0.36 5.18 28.05
N GLN A 165 -0.63 4.97 27.18
CA GLN A 165 -2.03 5.29 27.48
C GLN A 165 -2.50 4.48 28.71
N ALA A 166 -3.21 5.14 29.63
CA ALA A 166 -3.83 4.46 30.77
C ALA A 166 -4.77 3.34 30.26
N GLY A 167 -4.56 2.10 30.73
CA GLY A 167 -5.33 0.93 30.32
C GLY A 167 -4.73 0.10 29.17
N THR A 168 -3.55 0.44 28.63
CA THR A 168 -2.79 -0.49 27.77
C THR A 168 -2.13 -1.55 28.65
N GLU A 169 -2.91 -2.54 29.07
CA GLU A 169 -2.43 -3.64 29.89
C GLU A 169 -1.78 -4.72 29.01
N HIS A 170 -0.54 -5.09 29.34
CA HIS A 170 0.07 -6.30 28.81
C HIS A 170 -0.51 -7.51 29.58
N THR A 171 -1.73 -7.92 29.25
CA THR A 171 -2.54 -8.88 30.03
C THR A 171 -2.17 -10.35 29.85
N THR A 172 -1.28 -10.68 28.91
CA THR A 172 -0.89 -12.07 28.68
C THR A 172 0.10 -12.54 29.75
N ALA A 173 -0.36 -13.40 30.65
CA ALA A 173 0.48 -14.01 31.69
C ALA A 173 1.76 -14.60 31.08
N GLY A 174 2.92 -14.18 31.60
CA GLY A 174 4.23 -14.68 31.17
C GLY A 174 4.85 -13.95 29.99
N ALA A 175 4.18 -13.02 29.32
CA ALA A 175 4.84 -12.06 28.44
C ALA A 175 5.05 -10.74 29.23
N GLY A 176 6.28 -10.24 29.21
CA GLY A 176 6.74 -9.11 30.00
C GLY A 176 7.73 -8.29 29.20
N ILE A 177 8.17 -7.16 29.72
CA ILE A 177 9.12 -6.29 29.03
C ILE A 177 10.52 -6.91 29.14
N ILE A 178 11.18 -7.19 28.02
CA ILE A 178 12.57 -7.66 28.01
C ILE A 178 13.50 -6.46 27.74
N LEU A 179 14.34 -6.13 28.72
CA LEU A 179 15.45 -5.20 28.58
C LEU A 179 16.74 -5.99 28.36
N LYS A 180 17.60 -5.56 27.43
CA LYS A 180 18.87 -6.24 27.13
C LYS A 180 20.04 -5.31 27.36
N THR A 181 21.17 -5.85 27.81
CA THR A 181 22.43 -5.09 27.77
C THR A 181 22.85 -4.85 26.31
N PRO A 182 23.60 -3.77 26.00
CA PRO A 182 23.99 -3.44 24.63
C PRO A 182 24.78 -4.55 23.91
N ASP A 183 25.54 -5.35 24.67
CA ASP A 183 26.30 -6.51 24.20
C ASP A 183 25.46 -7.81 24.10
N GLY A 184 24.19 -7.76 24.51
CA GLY A 184 23.26 -8.89 24.49
C GLY A 184 23.53 -9.97 25.54
N THR A 185 24.51 -9.80 26.44
CA THR A 185 24.95 -10.84 27.39
C THR A 185 23.97 -11.05 28.55
N LYS A 186 23.18 -10.03 28.91
CA LYS A 186 22.16 -10.12 29.95
C LYS A 186 20.81 -9.69 29.42
N ARG A 187 19.77 -10.42 29.83
CA ARG A 187 18.37 -10.09 29.55
C ARG A 187 17.61 -9.98 30.86
N TYR A 188 16.98 -8.85 31.09
CA TYR A 188 16.12 -8.60 32.24
C TYR A 188 14.68 -8.65 31.77
N LYS A 189 13.92 -9.63 32.27
CA LYS A 189 12.48 -9.74 32.00
C LYS A 189 11.73 -9.11 33.16
N ILE A 190 10.96 -8.07 32.86
CA ILE A 190 10.07 -7.37 33.79
C ILE A 190 8.66 -7.93 33.57
N THR A 191 8.11 -8.59 34.57
CA THR A 191 6.76 -9.19 34.57
C THR A 191 5.98 -8.78 35.81
N ILE A 192 4.67 -8.94 35.76
CA ILE A 192 3.83 -8.97 36.97
C ILE A 192 3.49 -10.43 37.27
N ASP A 193 3.60 -10.86 38.53
CA ASP A 193 3.19 -12.21 38.95
C ASP A 193 1.69 -12.32 39.23
N ASN A 194 1.22 -13.53 39.55
CA ASN A 194 -0.19 -13.80 39.85
C ASN A 194 -0.69 -13.09 41.12
N SER A 195 0.20 -12.51 41.92
CA SER A 195 -0.11 -11.72 43.11
C SER A 195 -0.04 -10.21 42.87
N GLY A 196 0.25 -9.78 41.64
CA GLY A 196 0.37 -8.36 41.28
C GLY A 196 1.74 -7.74 41.56
N ASN A 197 2.74 -8.54 41.94
CA ASN A 197 4.08 -8.01 42.23
C ASN A 197 4.89 -7.81 40.95
N LEU A 198 5.64 -6.70 40.90
CA LEU A 198 6.65 -6.49 39.88
C LEU A 198 7.83 -7.44 40.11
N ILE A 199 8.06 -8.34 39.16
CA ILE A 199 9.20 -9.26 39.15
C ILE A 199 10.16 -8.83 38.05
N THR A 200 11.44 -8.73 38.41
CA THR A 200 12.54 -8.65 37.44
C THR A 200 13.36 -9.93 37.53
N THR A 201 13.38 -10.72 36.46
CA THR A 201 14.22 -11.93 36.36
C THR A 201 15.37 -11.71 35.38
N LEU A 202 16.56 -12.20 35.75
CA LEU A 202 17.69 -12.30 34.83
C LEU A 202 17.53 -13.62 34.05
N GLN A 203 17.50 -13.53 32.72
CA GLN A 203 17.52 -14.67 31.80
C GLN A 203 18.89 -14.83 31.16
#